data_AF-A0A2S2PFL6-F1
#
_entry.id   AF-A0A2S2PFL6-F1
#
_cell.length_a   1.000
_cell.length_b   1.000
_cell.length_c   1.000
_cell.angle_alpha   90.00
_cell.angle_beta   90.00
_cell.angle_gamma   90.00
#
_symmetry.space_group_name_H-M   'P 1'
#
loop_
_entity.id
_entity.type
_entity.pdbx_description
1 polymer ?
#
loop_
_entity_poly.entity_id
_entity_poly.type
_entity_poly.pdbx_seq_one_letter_code
_entity_poly.pdbx_strand_id
1 'polypeptide(L)'
;MTAEARRYAVPSLIKSAYRACDKLQRHTYRTDYCTLPRVDMQRCCKSLFEILKLNTEAGGFDPEGDRRSMYRKVMRRGGNGGRGFGAVCETAASYGHVDCLRLAHEIGCPWDASTPSVAALGGHLECLMYMHDNSCAWDERTCNKAAGAGNLHCLRYAHENGCPWHELTCADAAAGGHLDCLKYAHENGC
;
A
#
# COMPACT_ATOMS: atom_id res chain seq x y z
N MET A 1 24.60 -4.39 -17.55
CA MET A 1 23.36 -4.13 -16.80
C MET A 1 23.31 -5.10 -15.64
N THR A 2 23.91 -4.72 -14.52
CA THR A 2 23.92 -5.52 -13.29
C THR A 2 22.60 -5.29 -12.57
N ALA A 3 21.88 -6.37 -12.30
CA ALA A 3 20.72 -6.36 -11.41
C ALA A 3 21.21 -5.96 -10.01
N GLU A 4 21.19 -4.65 -9.71
CA GLU A 4 21.25 -4.17 -8.34
C GLU A 4 20.10 -4.85 -7.59
N ALA A 5 20.48 -5.75 -6.69
CA ALA A 5 19.59 -6.35 -5.73
C ALA A 5 18.75 -5.24 -5.12
N ARG A 6 17.45 -5.23 -5.44
CA ARG A 6 16.46 -4.33 -4.85
C ARG A 6 16.49 -4.58 -3.34
N ARG A 7 17.33 -3.84 -2.64
CA ARG A 7 17.35 -3.77 -1.18
C ARG A 7 16.10 -3.00 -0.79
N TYR A 8 14.98 -3.71 -0.71
CA TYR A 8 13.77 -3.19 -0.14
C TYR A 8 14.08 -2.81 1.31
N ALA A 9 14.21 -1.51 1.56
CA ALA A 9 14.30 -0.99 2.91
C ALA A 9 12.93 -1.20 3.55
N VAL A 10 12.76 -2.35 4.22
CA VAL A 10 11.73 -2.52 5.26
C VAL A 10 11.76 -1.25 6.13
N PRO A 11 10.61 -0.66 6.53
CA PRO A 11 10.57 0.55 7.34
C PRO A 11 11.66 0.48 8.40
N SER A 12 12.57 1.47 8.39
CA SER A 12 13.93 1.37 8.94
C SER A 12 14.05 0.34 10.08
N LEU A 13 14.94 -0.64 9.93
CA LEU A 13 15.21 -1.71 10.90
C LEU A 13 15.16 -1.23 12.36
N ILE A 14 15.61 0.00 12.62
CA ILE A 14 15.59 0.70 13.92
C ILE A 14 14.18 0.81 14.53
N LYS A 15 13.15 1.17 13.76
CA LYS A 15 11.79 1.35 14.31
C LYS A 15 11.02 0.03 14.40
N SER A 16 11.27 -0.88 13.47
CA SER A 16 10.81 -2.27 13.55
C SER A 16 11.40 -2.95 14.79
N ALA A 17 12.69 -2.71 15.08
CA ALA A 17 13.34 -3.13 16.33
C ALA A 17 12.70 -2.46 17.56
N TYR A 18 12.49 -1.14 17.56
CA TYR A 18 11.83 -0.43 18.67
C TYR A 18 10.43 -0.99 19.00
N ARG A 19 9.64 -1.32 17.98
CA ARG A 19 8.28 -1.85 18.15
C ARG A 19 8.25 -3.35 18.45
N ALA A 20 9.29 -4.09 18.07
CA ALA A 20 9.53 -5.47 18.49
C ALA A 20 10.04 -5.58 19.94
N CYS A 21 10.59 -4.50 20.50
CA CYS A 21 11.09 -4.46 21.88
C CYS A 21 9.99 -4.47 22.95
N ASP A 22 10.25 -5.17 24.06
CA ASP A 22 9.43 -5.13 25.28
C ASP A 22 9.51 -3.76 25.99
N LYS A 23 8.68 -3.54 27.02
CA LYS A 23 8.63 -2.25 27.74
C LYS A 23 9.98 -1.81 28.32
N LEU A 24 10.84 -2.76 28.71
CA LEU A 24 12.13 -2.49 29.36
C LEU A 24 13.21 -2.17 28.31
N GLN A 25 13.25 -2.93 27.21
CA GLN A 25 14.15 -2.73 26.07
C GLN A 25 13.91 -1.39 25.36
N ARG A 26 12.69 -0.85 25.43
CA ARG A 26 12.36 0.49 24.89
C ARG A 26 13.06 1.63 25.64
N HIS A 27 13.50 1.43 26.88
CA HIS A 27 14.21 2.45 27.65
C HIS A 27 15.65 2.66 27.15
N THR A 28 16.26 1.66 26.51
CA THR A 28 17.61 1.75 25.93
C THR A 28 17.65 2.62 24.67
N TYR A 29 16.53 2.73 23.94
CA TYR A 29 16.41 3.59 22.76
C TYR A 29 16.13 5.06 23.10
N ARG A 30 15.89 5.39 24.39
CA ARG A 30 15.26 6.64 24.84
C ARG A 30 16.10 7.91 24.64
N THR A 31 17.40 7.78 24.38
CA THR A 31 18.33 8.91 24.22
C THR A 31 18.26 9.62 22.86
N ASP A 32 17.77 8.96 21.79
CA ASP A 32 17.77 9.52 20.41
C ASP A 32 16.38 9.96 19.90
N TYR A 33 15.38 10.10 20.77
CA TYR A 33 13.97 10.22 20.35
C TYR A 33 13.56 11.52 19.66
N CYS A 34 14.34 12.60 19.78
CA CYS A 34 13.97 13.88 19.18
C CYS A 34 14.17 13.90 17.65
N THR A 35 14.82 12.88 17.07
CA THR A 35 15.13 12.81 15.63
C THR A 35 14.31 11.77 14.87
N LEU A 36 13.50 10.95 15.57
CA LEU A 36 12.75 9.88 14.92
C LEU A 36 11.38 10.37 14.43
N PRO A 37 11.08 10.28 13.11
CA PRO A 37 9.81 10.73 12.57
C PRO A 37 8.66 9.92 13.19
N ARG A 38 7.52 10.56 13.48
CA ARG A 38 6.30 9.87 13.94
C ARG A 38 5.85 8.94 12.82
N VAL A 39 5.79 7.63 13.08
CA VAL A 39 5.36 6.63 12.10
C VAL A 39 4.01 6.14 12.56
N ASP A 40 3.03 6.29 11.68
CA ASP A 40 1.68 5.83 11.89
C ASP A 40 1.62 4.31 11.66
N MET A 41 1.50 3.52 12.73
CA MET A 41 1.41 2.07 12.59
C MET A 41 -0.05 1.67 12.41
N GLN A 42 -0.43 1.48 11.15
CA GLN A 42 -1.77 1.11 10.76
C GLN A 42 -1.98 -0.40 10.78
N ARG A 43 -3.23 -0.82 10.55
CA ARG A 43 -3.60 -2.25 10.52
C ARG A 43 -2.77 -3.04 9.50
N CYS A 44 -2.38 -2.44 8.37
CA CYS A 44 -1.47 -3.05 7.39
C CYS A 44 -0.12 -3.48 8.02
N CYS A 45 0.49 -2.64 8.86
CA CYS A 45 1.77 -2.94 9.51
C CYS A 45 1.65 -4.14 10.45
N LYS A 46 0.59 -4.15 11.28
CA LYS A 46 0.31 -5.25 12.23
C LYS A 46 0.07 -6.57 11.50
N SER A 47 -0.71 -6.53 10.41
CA SER A 47 -0.96 -7.69 9.58
C SER A 47 0.32 -8.24 8.93
N LEU A 48 1.19 -7.38 8.42
CA LEU A 48 2.47 -7.80 7.84
C LEU A 48 3.39 -8.45 8.87
N PHE A 49 3.53 -7.85 10.06
CA PHE A 49 4.33 -8.45 11.13
C PHE A 49 3.79 -9.81 11.56
N GLU A 50 2.47 -9.97 11.63
CA GLU A 50 1.86 -11.24 11.98
C GLU A 50 2.07 -12.29 10.88
N ILE A 51 1.97 -11.94 9.60
CA ILE A 51 2.27 -12.85 8.48
C ILE A 51 3.74 -13.31 8.56
N LEU A 52 4.67 -12.38 8.76
CA LEU A 52 6.10 -12.69 8.85
C LEU A 52 6.39 -13.60 10.06
N LYS A 53 5.78 -13.31 11.22
CA LYS A 53 5.90 -14.13 12.43
C LYS A 53 5.39 -15.54 12.19
N LEU A 54 4.16 -15.70 11.69
CA LEU A 54 3.56 -17.01 11.41
C LEU A 54 4.36 -17.80 10.37
N ASN A 55 4.95 -17.13 9.38
CA ASN A 55 5.81 -17.78 8.39
C ASN A 55 7.10 -18.34 9.02
N THR A 56 7.71 -17.60 9.96
CA THR A 56 8.88 -18.03 10.72
C THR A 56 8.55 -19.21 11.63
N GLU A 57 7.48 -19.09 12.43
CA GLU A 57 6.98 -20.17 13.31
C GLU A 57 6.59 -21.43 12.53
N ALA A 58 6.23 -21.27 11.25
CA ALA A 58 5.95 -22.39 10.37
C ALA A 58 7.19 -23.24 10.02
N GLY A 59 8.38 -22.94 10.56
CA GLY A 59 9.56 -23.79 10.48
C GLY A 59 10.28 -23.73 9.13
N GLY A 60 10.25 -22.58 8.45
CA GLY A 60 10.94 -22.42 7.17
C GLY A 60 11.17 -20.96 6.82
N PHE A 61 11.88 -20.24 7.71
CA PHE A 61 12.55 -19.02 7.28
C PHE A 61 13.76 -19.44 6.45
N ASP A 62 13.53 -19.54 5.15
CA ASP A 62 14.59 -19.67 4.16
C ASP A 62 14.89 -18.25 3.65
N PRO A 63 16.06 -17.66 4.00
CA PRO A 63 16.41 -16.32 3.54
C PRO A 63 16.57 -16.25 2.01
N GLU A 64 16.83 -17.37 1.36
CA GLU A 64 16.95 -17.52 -0.09
C GLU A 64 15.64 -18.05 -0.73
N GLY A 65 14.61 -18.30 0.07
CA GLY A 65 13.33 -18.86 -0.37
C GLY A 65 12.44 -17.85 -1.08
N ASP A 66 11.53 -18.35 -1.93
CA ASP A 66 10.55 -17.52 -2.65
C ASP A 66 9.60 -16.80 -1.68
N ARG A 67 9.79 -15.48 -1.55
CA ARG A 67 8.95 -14.62 -0.72
C ARG A 67 7.48 -14.66 -1.14
N ARG A 68 7.17 -14.81 -2.43
CA ARG A 68 5.78 -14.83 -2.93
C ARG A 68 4.97 -16.01 -2.40
N SER A 69 5.62 -17.04 -1.89
CA SER A 69 4.97 -18.20 -1.28
C SER A 69 4.59 -17.99 0.18
N MET A 70 5.14 -16.98 0.86
CA MET A 70 5.01 -16.77 2.31
C MET A 70 3.54 -16.59 2.72
N TYR A 71 2.79 -15.72 2.04
CA TYR A 71 1.38 -15.48 2.36
C TYR A 71 0.54 -16.76 2.23
N ARG A 72 0.72 -17.51 1.13
CA ARG A 72 0.03 -18.77 0.88
C ARG A 72 0.35 -19.83 1.93
N LYS A 73 1.61 -19.91 2.36
CA LYS A 73 2.06 -20.84 3.41
C LYS A 73 1.40 -20.55 4.75
N VAL A 74 1.30 -19.28 5.14
CA VAL A 74 0.62 -18.85 6.37
C VAL A 74 -0.88 -19.15 6.30
N MET A 75 -1.53 -18.89 5.17
CA MET A 75 -2.96 -19.14 5.00
C MET A 75 -3.34 -20.62 5.09
N ARG A 76 -2.52 -21.53 4.53
CA ARG A 76 -2.78 -22.99 4.57
C ARG A 76 -2.72 -23.59 5.98
N ARG A 77 -2.03 -22.95 6.93
CA ARG A 77 -1.91 -23.42 8.33
C ARG A 77 -2.99 -22.85 9.25
N GLY A 78 -3.80 -21.90 8.77
CA GLY A 78 -4.94 -21.35 9.49
C GLY A 78 -6.15 -22.29 9.43
N GLY A 79 -6.14 -23.39 10.17
CA GLY A 79 -7.36 -24.14 10.46
C GLY A 79 -8.35 -23.25 11.22
N ASN A 80 -9.58 -23.17 10.71
CA ASN A 80 -10.70 -22.31 11.14
C ASN A 80 -10.63 -20.80 10.75
N GLY A 81 -11.36 -20.45 9.68
CA GLY A 81 -12.22 -19.26 9.68
C GLY A 81 -11.58 -17.88 9.58
N GLY A 82 -10.67 -17.64 8.63
CA GLY A 82 -10.40 -16.28 8.16
C GLY A 82 -9.56 -15.41 9.09
N ARG A 83 -8.24 -15.67 9.16
CA ARG A 83 -7.32 -14.66 9.70
C ARG A 83 -7.33 -13.45 8.75
N GLY A 84 -7.76 -12.29 9.27
CA GLY A 84 -8.12 -11.06 8.54
C GLY A 84 -6.97 -10.33 7.82
N PHE A 85 -6.24 -11.04 6.97
CA PHE A 85 -5.16 -10.53 6.12
C PHE A 85 -5.57 -10.32 4.65
N GLY A 86 -6.87 -10.43 4.33
CA GLY A 86 -7.35 -10.26 2.95
C GLY A 86 -7.18 -8.83 2.42
N ALA A 87 -7.13 -7.83 3.30
CA ALA A 87 -7.14 -6.41 2.94
C ALA A 87 -5.82 -5.67 3.27
N VAL A 88 -4.68 -6.36 3.34
CA VAL A 88 -3.40 -5.72 3.71
C VAL A 88 -2.98 -4.68 2.67
N CYS A 89 -3.05 -5.03 1.38
CA CYS A 89 -2.74 -4.12 0.28
C CYS A 89 -3.70 -2.93 0.24
N GLU A 90 -5.01 -3.17 0.36
CA GLU A 90 -6.04 -2.12 0.43
C GLU A 90 -5.80 -1.16 1.59
N THR A 91 -5.54 -1.68 2.78
CA THR A 91 -5.25 -0.86 3.96
C THR A 91 -3.94 -0.07 3.78
N ALA A 92 -2.91 -0.68 3.20
CA ALA A 92 -1.66 0.03 2.92
C ALA A 92 -1.89 1.17 1.90
N ALA A 93 -2.66 0.91 0.85
CA ALA A 93 -3.05 1.90 -0.14
C ALA A 93 -3.89 3.04 0.46
N SER A 94 -4.84 2.76 1.35
CA SER A 94 -5.71 3.79 1.97
C SER A 94 -4.94 4.80 2.82
N TYR A 95 -3.87 4.34 3.48
CA TYR A 95 -3.02 5.16 4.32
C TYR A 95 -1.77 5.69 3.62
N GLY A 96 -1.54 5.34 2.34
CA GLY A 96 -0.36 5.75 1.59
C GLY A 96 0.93 5.08 2.03
N HIS A 97 0.84 3.92 2.70
CA HIS A 97 1.99 3.19 3.20
C HIS A 97 2.63 2.35 2.09
N VAL A 98 3.31 3.02 1.15
CA VAL A 98 3.87 2.37 -0.04
C VAL A 98 4.80 1.21 0.31
N ASP A 99 5.66 1.32 1.34
CA ASP A 99 6.54 0.21 1.74
C ASP A 99 5.78 -1.00 2.28
N CYS A 100 4.65 -0.77 2.97
CA CYS A 100 3.76 -1.87 3.38
C CYS A 100 3.12 -2.53 2.15
N LEU A 101 2.70 -1.74 1.16
CA LEU A 101 2.12 -2.23 -0.08
C LEU A 101 3.13 -3.06 -0.89
N ARG A 102 4.38 -2.58 -1.02
CA ARG A 102 5.48 -3.31 -1.68
C ARG A 102 5.76 -4.63 -0.99
N LEU A 103 5.95 -4.60 0.32
CA LEU A 103 6.21 -5.81 1.10
C LEU A 103 5.04 -6.79 1.00
N ALA A 104 3.80 -6.32 1.10
CA ALA A 104 2.60 -7.16 0.96
C ALA A 104 2.59 -7.86 -0.41
N HIS A 105 2.82 -7.12 -1.49
CA HIS A 105 2.91 -7.67 -2.84
C HIS A 105 4.04 -8.69 -2.98
N GLU A 106 5.25 -8.39 -2.48
CA GLU A 106 6.40 -9.29 -2.54
C GLU A 106 6.20 -10.61 -1.80
N ILE A 107 5.49 -10.59 -0.65
CA ILE A 107 5.21 -11.81 0.12
C ILE A 107 4.00 -12.59 -0.43
N GLY A 108 3.40 -12.11 -1.51
CA GLY A 108 2.28 -12.74 -2.21
C GLY A 108 0.90 -12.45 -1.60
N CYS A 109 0.75 -11.36 -0.85
CA CYS A 109 -0.59 -10.87 -0.50
C CYS A 109 -1.31 -10.40 -1.76
N PRO A 110 -2.55 -10.85 -2.01
CA PRO A 110 -3.34 -10.34 -3.12
C PRO A 110 -3.72 -8.87 -2.86
N TRP A 111 -3.71 -8.06 -3.91
CA TRP A 111 -4.51 -6.84 -3.98
C TRP A 111 -5.80 -7.13 -4.75
N ASP A 112 -6.85 -6.39 -4.42
CA ASP A 112 -8.11 -6.39 -5.17
C ASP A 112 -8.09 -5.31 -6.26
N ALA A 113 -8.94 -5.44 -7.28
CA ALA A 113 -9.12 -4.44 -8.34
C ALA A 113 -9.58 -3.07 -7.79
N SER A 114 -10.14 -3.02 -6.58
CA SER A 114 -10.49 -1.76 -5.91
C SER A 114 -9.28 -1.04 -5.28
N THR A 115 -8.16 -1.72 -5.05
CA THR A 115 -6.97 -1.17 -4.35
C THR A 115 -6.43 0.13 -4.98
N PRO A 116 -6.32 0.25 -6.32
CA PRO A 116 -5.93 1.51 -6.97
C PRO A 116 -6.89 2.67 -6.68
N SER A 117 -8.21 2.43 -6.70
CA SER A 117 -9.21 3.46 -6.42
C SER A 117 -9.17 3.98 -4.98
N VAL A 118 -8.78 3.12 -4.03
CA VAL A 118 -8.58 3.51 -2.62
C VAL A 118 -7.32 4.37 -2.46
N ALA A 119 -6.22 4.02 -3.14
CA ALA A 119 -5.03 4.88 -3.17
C ALA A 119 -5.33 6.25 -3.81
N ALA A 120 -6.07 6.24 -4.92
CA ALA A 120 -6.49 7.43 -5.65
C ALA A 120 -7.40 8.33 -4.83
N LEU A 121 -8.34 7.75 -4.06
CA LEU A 121 -9.19 8.49 -3.11
C LEU A 121 -8.38 9.16 -2.00
N GLY A 122 -7.33 8.49 -1.51
CA GLY A 122 -6.46 9.02 -0.46
C GLY A 122 -5.37 9.98 -0.95
N GLY A 123 -5.22 10.17 -2.26
CA GLY A 123 -4.19 11.04 -2.85
C GLY A 123 -2.79 10.41 -2.86
N HIS A 124 -2.72 9.09 -2.68
CA HIS A 124 -1.46 8.37 -2.47
C HIS A 124 -0.83 7.95 -3.79
N LEU A 125 -0.32 8.93 -4.54
CA LEU A 125 0.23 8.74 -5.88
C LEU A 125 1.30 7.64 -5.94
N GLU A 126 2.22 7.58 -4.98
CA GLU A 126 3.29 6.56 -4.98
C GLU A 126 2.74 5.12 -4.89
N CYS A 127 1.65 4.92 -4.15
CA CYS A 127 0.97 3.62 -4.10
C CYS A 127 0.34 3.29 -5.45
N LEU A 128 -0.31 4.27 -6.09
CA LEU A 128 -0.94 4.13 -7.38
C LEU A 128 0.08 3.78 -8.49
N MET A 129 1.20 4.51 -8.54
CA MET A 129 2.31 4.25 -9.46
C MET A 129 2.86 2.83 -9.27
N TYR A 130 3.14 2.44 -8.02
CA TYR A 130 3.68 1.11 -7.74
C TYR A 130 2.73 -0.01 -8.19
N MET A 131 1.42 0.16 -7.98
CA MET A 131 0.42 -0.81 -8.43
C MET A 131 0.37 -0.92 -9.96
N HIS A 132 0.39 0.21 -10.67
CA HIS A 132 0.41 0.24 -12.13
C HIS A 132 1.65 -0.47 -12.70
N ASP A 133 2.84 -0.12 -12.20
CA ASP A 133 4.12 -0.68 -12.64
C ASP A 133 4.21 -2.20 -12.41
N ASN A 134 3.38 -2.74 -11.51
CA ASN A 134 3.30 -4.17 -11.21
C ASN A 134 2.02 -4.81 -11.77
N SER A 135 1.41 -4.20 -12.79
CA SER A 135 0.28 -4.73 -13.55
C SER A 135 -0.98 -4.97 -12.71
N CYS A 136 -1.17 -4.19 -11.63
CA CYS A 136 -2.46 -4.14 -10.96
C CYS A 136 -3.47 -3.46 -11.88
N ALA A 137 -4.60 -4.13 -12.15
CA ALA A 137 -5.66 -3.57 -12.97
C ALA A 137 -6.34 -2.40 -12.24
N TRP A 138 -6.64 -1.34 -12.98
CA TRP A 138 -7.49 -0.24 -12.55
C TRP A 138 -8.71 -0.12 -13.47
N ASP A 139 -9.76 0.50 -12.94
CA ASP A 139 -10.99 0.82 -13.67
C ASP A 139 -11.33 2.32 -13.50
N GLU A 140 -12.41 2.77 -14.14
CA GLU A 140 -12.85 4.16 -14.14
C GLU A 140 -13.12 4.73 -12.74
N ARG A 141 -13.35 3.85 -11.75
CA ARG A 141 -13.51 4.29 -10.35
C ARG A 141 -12.23 4.91 -9.81
N THR A 142 -11.06 4.55 -10.34
CA THR A 142 -9.78 5.15 -9.96
C THR A 142 -9.77 6.66 -10.29
N CYS A 143 -10.18 7.02 -11.50
CA CYS A 143 -10.32 8.42 -11.92
C CYS A 143 -11.45 9.13 -11.17
N ASN A 144 -12.63 8.50 -11.05
CA ASN A 144 -13.77 9.08 -10.31
C ASN A 144 -13.39 9.41 -8.85
N LYS A 145 -12.74 8.48 -8.15
CA LYS A 145 -12.33 8.65 -6.76
C LYS A 145 -11.21 9.69 -6.60
N ALA A 146 -10.25 9.75 -7.52
CA ALA A 146 -9.25 10.81 -7.51
C ALA A 146 -9.89 12.19 -7.68
N ALA A 147 -10.79 12.32 -8.66
CA ALA A 147 -11.47 13.57 -9.00
C ALA A 147 -12.39 14.05 -7.86
N GLY A 148 -13.22 13.15 -7.31
CA GLY A 148 -14.14 13.46 -6.22
C GLY A 148 -13.48 13.74 -4.87
N ALA A 149 -12.21 13.37 -4.69
CA ALA A 149 -11.41 13.75 -3.52
C ALA A 149 -10.45 14.92 -3.79
N GLY A 150 -10.42 15.45 -5.01
CA GLY A 150 -9.57 16.59 -5.37
C GLY A 150 -8.09 16.23 -5.56
N ASN A 151 -7.77 14.95 -5.72
CA ASN A 151 -6.40 14.45 -5.86
C ASN A 151 -5.93 14.55 -7.31
N LEU A 152 -5.71 15.78 -7.78
CA LEU A 152 -5.35 16.06 -9.17
C LEU A 152 -4.15 15.24 -9.65
N HIS A 153 -3.11 15.08 -8.83
CA HIS A 153 -1.93 14.31 -9.23
C HIS A 153 -2.25 12.82 -9.49
N CYS A 154 -3.15 12.23 -8.71
CA CYS A 154 -3.60 10.85 -8.94
C CYS A 154 -4.47 10.77 -10.20
N LEU A 155 -5.39 11.72 -10.40
CA LEU A 155 -6.25 11.78 -11.58
C LEU A 155 -5.42 11.92 -12.87
N ARG A 156 -4.46 12.84 -12.87
CA ARG A 156 -3.53 13.06 -13.98
C ARG A 156 -2.76 11.80 -14.33
N TYR A 157 -2.08 11.22 -13.33
CA TYR A 157 -1.28 10.02 -13.54
C TYR A 157 -2.13 8.85 -14.06
N ALA A 158 -3.30 8.60 -13.46
CA ALA A 158 -4.18 7.53 -13.92
C ALA A 158 -4.59 7.73 -15.39
N HIS A 159 -5.07 8.93 -15.75
CA HIS A 159 -5.50 9.24 -17.11
C HIS A 159 -4.34 9.13 -18.12
N GLU A 160 -3.20 9.76 -17.82
CA GLU A 160 -2.01 9.79 -18.70
C GLU A 160 -1.44 8.37 -18.95
N ASN A 161 -1.72 7.41 -18.07
CA ASN A 161 -1.29 6.00 -18.19
C ASN A 161 -2.42 5.07 -18.67
N GLY A 162 -3.52 5.61 -19.20
CA GLY A 162 -4.57 4.83 -19.85
C GLY A 162 -5.61 4.22 -18.91
N CYS A 163 -5.71 4.70 -17.67
CA CYS A 163 -6.90 4.44 -16.86
C CYS A 163 -8.11 5.12 -17.52
N PRO A 164 -9.20 4.40 -17.79
CA PRO A 164 -10.41 5.04 -18.28
C PRO A 164 -10.94 6.01 -17.22
N TRP A 165 -11.68 7.01 -17.68
CA TRP A 165 -12.56 7.82 -16.84
C TRP A 165 -14.00 7.70 -17.35
N HIS A 166 -14.94 8.26 -16.61
CA HIS A 166 -16.37 8.24 -16.95
C HIS A 166 -16.94 9.65 -16.79
N GLU A 167 -18.15 9.92 -17.31
CA GLU A 167 -18.87 11.19 -17.09
C GLU A 167 -19.01 11.54 -15.59
N LEU A 168 -18.93 10.54 -14.72
CA LEU A 168 -18.95 10.68 -13.27
C LEU A 168 -17.66 11.32 -12.73
N THR A 169 -16.53 11.27 -13.45
CA THR A 169 -15.28 11.92 -13.04
C THR A 169 -15.47 13.44 -12.95
N CYS A 170 -16.08 14.06 -13.98
CA CYS A 170 -16.44 15.48 -13.96
C CYS A 170 -17.50 15.77 -12.88
N ALA A 171 -18.53 14.93 -12.78
CA ALA A 171 -19.60 15.12 -11.79
C ALA A 171 -19.07 15.04 -10.35
N ASP A 172 -18.21 14.07 -10.03
CA ASP A 172 -17.62 13.88 -8.71
C ASP A 172 -16.67 15.04 -8.36
N ALA A 173 -15.84 15.50 -9.31
CA ALA A 173 -15.02 16.70 -9.11
C ALA A 173 -15.87 17.93 -8.81
N ALA A 174 -16.97 18.14 -9.55
CA ALA A 174 -17.89 19.25 -9.32
C ALA A 174 -18.59 19.14 -7.97
N ALA A 175 -19.07 17.95 -7.59
CA ALA A 175 -19.73 17.70 -6.32
C ALA A 175 -18.79 17.93 -5.12
N GLY A 176 -17.50 17.61 -5.25
CA GLY A 176 -16.46 17.90 -4.26
C GLY A 176 -15.95 19.34 -4.27
N GLY A 177 -16.38 20.18 -5.24
CA GLY A 177 -15.87 21.54 -5.39
C GLY A 177 -14.41 21.62 -5.87
N HIS A 178 -13.89 20.55 -6.47
CA HIS A 178 -12.50 20.40 -6.87
C HIS A 178 -12.27 20.95 -8.28
N LEU A 179 -12.25 22.29 -8.38
CA LEU A 179 -12.16 23.00 -9.66
C LEU A 179 -10.96 22.57 -10.52
N ASP A 180 -9.80 22.30 -9.91
CA ASP A 180 -8.61 21.92 -10.67
C ASP A 180 -8.74 20.52 -11.31
N CYS A 181 -9.38 19.58 -10.59
CA CYS A 181 -9.71 18.27 -11.16
C CYS A 181 -10.75 18.38 -12.27
N LEU A 182 -11.79 19.21 -12.08
CA LEU A 182 -12.82 19.43 -13.09
C LEU A 182 -12.24 20.06 -14.37
N LYS A 183 -11.40 21.10 -14.22
CA LYS A 183 -10.71 21.73 -15.36
C LYS A 183 -9.87 20.72 -16.12
N TYR A 184 -9.03 19.97 -15.39
CA TYR A 184 -8.17 18.97 -16.02
C TYR A 184 -8.99 17.91 -16.77
N ALA A 185 -10.03 17.35 -16.15
CA ALA A 185 -10.90 16.36 -16.77
C ALA A 185 -11.57 16.93 -18.03
N HIS A 186 -12.15 18.13 -17.94
CA HIS A 186 -12.82 18.79 -19.06
C HIS A 186 -11.86 19.11 -20.23
N GLU A 187 -10.69 19.68 -19.94
CA GLU A 187 -9.69 20.07 -20.94
C GLU A 187 -9.09 18.86 -21.67
N ASN A 188 -9.09 17.69 -21.04
CA ASN A 188 -8.55 16.46 -21.62
C ASN A 188 -9.66 15.52 -22.16
N GLY A 189 -10.91 15.98 -22.22
CA GLY A 189 -12.00 15.31 -22.96
C GLY A 189 -12.81 14.31 -22.15
N CYS A 190 -12.91 14.49 -20.84
CA CYS A 190 -13.84 13.74 -19.98
C CYS A 190 -15.29 14.19 -20.15
#